data_AF-A0A7K4ANU2-F1
#
_entry.id   AF-A0A7K4ANU2-F1
#
_cell.length_a   1.000
_cell.length_b   1.000
_cell.length_c   1.000
_cell.angle_alpha   90.00
_cell.angle_beta   90.00
_cell.angle_gamma   90.00
#
_symmetry.space_group_name_H-M   'P 1'
#
loop_
_entity.id
_entity.type
_entity.pdbx_description
1 polymer ?
#
loop_
_entity_poly.entity_id
_entity_poly.type
_entity_poly.pdbx_seq_one_letter_code
_entity_poly.pdbx_strand_id
1 'polypeptide(L)'
;MSSEEALADRLRRALYVYKAEERELDHADEDELVEEALQELEDTMDQFLEGEINFATVKYRLDDAFVRTGYAFPPREVIDVLRTIVLSVDVDDLIPAMRKLGRMPEDLSDAKGALLDAEEFIQQEGMKGTMDRSLLEPLTGLLLCLWHLQAPSVWPVRHPALLDLFRRCSLVGNRDPVDNTVDYLLVVLSISEASGALSSILPRLIPLLEEELPPAEQCLSECLERARTAMWAEEWDVAIEWWDLALSFAPHEREAMEGLISSYLGKGLHMMAVAEAEALVEAFPRDQKAHRQLLALYKGRRMVEDYNQEVLRYRALMRPTPNAK
;
A
#
# COMPACT_ATOMS: atom_id res chain seq x y z
N MET A 1 -10.40 -21.22 4.71
CA MET A 1 -10.12 -19.87 4.20
C MET A 1 -10.58 -18.88 5.26
N SER A 2 -9.71 -17.97 5.72
CA SER A 2 -10.13 -16.89 6.63
C SER A 2 -11.10 -15.95 5.91
N SER A 3 -11.84 -15.12 6.65
CA SER A 3 -12.68 -14.07 6.04
C SER A 3 -11.86 -13.09 5.20
N GLU A 4 -10.63 -12.82 5.64
CA GLU A 4 -9.66 -11.99 4.94
C GLU A 4 -9.20 -12.60 3.61
N GLU A 5 -8.78 -13.86 3.61
CA GLU A 5 -8.35 -14.55 2.39
C GLU A 5 -9.50 -14.68 1.38
N ALA A 6 -10.73 -14.87 1.87
CA ALA A 6 -11.93 -14.92 1.03
C ALA A 6 -12.21 -13.56 0.37
N LEU A 7 -12.00 -12.46 1.10
CA LEU A 7 -12.14 -11.11 0.57
C LEU A 7 -11.01 -10.80 -0.42
N ALA A 8 -9.77 -11.16 -0.09
CA ALA A 8 -8.61 -10.99 -0.96
C ALA A 8 -8.74 -11.77 -2.28
N ASP A 9 -9.25 -13.02 -2.26
CA ASP A 9 -9.60 -13.75 -3.49
C ASP A 9 -10.62 -13.01 -4.34
N ARG A 10 -11.72 -12.51 -3.75
CA ARG A 10 -12.70 -11.73 -4.51
C ARG A 10 -12.11 -10.44 -5.07
N LEU A 11 -11.28 -9.75 -4.31
CA LEU A 11 -10.61 -8.53 -4.76
C LEU A 11 -9.61 -8.80 -5.89
N ARG A 12 -8.84 -9.90 -5.85
CA ARG A 12 -7.98 -10.34 -6.98
C ARG A 12 -8.79 -10.51 -8.26
N ARG A 13 -9.94 -11.18 -8.14
CA ARG A 13 -10.83 -11.44 -9.28
C ARG A 13 -11.51 -10.17 -9.79
N ALA A 14 -11.87 -9.25 -8.89
CA ALA A 14 -12.37 -7.93 -9.26
C ALA A 14 -11.30 -7.08 -9.96
N LEU A 15 -10.05 -7.11 -9.46
CA LEU A 15 -8.90 -6.44 -10.08
C LEU A 15 -8.65 -6.96 -11.50
N TYR A 16 -8.74 -8.27 -11.68
CA TYR A 16 -8.70 -8.88 -13.01
C TYR A 16 -9.75 -8.27 -13.95
N VAL A 17 -11.02 -8.25 -13.56
CA VAL A 17 -12.11 -7.67 -14.37
C VAL A 17 -11.86 -6.19 -14.65
N TYR A 18 -11.47 -5.44 -13.63
CA TYR A 18 -11.17 -4.01 -13.74
C TYR A 18 -10.09 -3.72 -14.80
N LYS A 19 -8.97 -4.46 -14.77
CA LYS A 19 -7.90 -4.35 -15.77
C LYS A 19 -8.32 -4.90 -17.14
N ALA A 20 -9.01 -6.02 -17.19
CA ALA A 20 -9.37 -6.70 -18.42
C ALA A 20 -10.33 -5.89 -19.30
N GLU A 21 -11.15 -5.05 -18.66
CA GLU A 21 -12.09 -4.13 -19.29
C GLU A 21 -11.53 -2.71 -19.49
N GLU A 22 -10.22 -2.51 -19.24
CA GLU A 22 -9.52 -1.22 -19.42
C GLU A 22 -10.14 -0.05 -18.62
N ARG A 23 -10.83 -0.35 -17.51
CA ARG A 23 -11.47 0.67 -16.65
C ARG A 23 -10.46 1.59 -15.96
N GLU A 24 -9.17 1.28 -16.01
CA GLU A 24 -8.09 2.17 -15.57
C GLU A 24 -8.05 3.46 -16.41
N LEU A 25 -8.33 3.37 -17.72
CA LEU A 25 -8.33 4.53 -18.61
C LEU A 25 -9.46 5.52 -18.28
N ASP A 26 -10.54 5.06 -17.68
CA ASP A 26 -11.66 5.91 -17.25
C ASP A 26 -11.28 6.84 -16.09
N HIS A 27 -10.16 6.58 -15.41
CA HIS A 27 -9.74 7.29 -14.19
C HIS A 27 -8.35 7.92 -14.27
N ALA A 28 -7.69 7.92 -15.43
CA ALA A 28 -6.32 8.45 -15.57
C ALA A 28 -6.20 9.92 -15.13
N ASP A 29 -7.16 10.77 -15.53
CA ASP A 29 -7.20 12.17 -15.12
C ASP A 29 -7.42 12.33 -13.60
N GLU A 30 -8.20 11.44 -12.98
CA GLU A 30 -8.41 11.42 -11.53
C GLU A 30 -7.14 11.01 -10.80
N ASP A 31 -6.40 10.03 -11.34
CA ASP A 31 -5.15 9.53 -10.75
C ASP A 31 -4.06 10.60 -10.76
N GLU A 32 -3.91 11.35 -11.86
CA GLU A 32 -2.97 12.47 -11.94
C GLU A 32 -3.33 13.57 -10.93
N LEU A 33 -4.62 13.93 -10.82
CA LEU A 33 -5.07 14.93 -9.85
C LEU A 33 -4.84 14.50 -8.39
N VAL A 34 -4.98 13.21 -8.11
CA VAL A 34 -4.69 12.63 -6.78
C VAL A 34 -3.19 12.68 -6.52
N GLU A 35 -2.34 12.27 -7.46
CA GLU A 35 -0.89 12.31 -7.32
C GLU A 35 -0.38 13.74 -7.05
N GLU A 36 -0.86 14.72 -7.81
CA GLU A 36 -0.55 16.13 -7.59
C GLU A 36 -1.00 16.62 -6.19
N ALA A 37 -2.18 16.20 -5.74
CA ALA A 37 -2.67 16.52 -4.40
C ALA A 37 -1.84 15.87 -3.29
N LEU A 38 -1.42 14.63 -3.45
CA LEU A 38 -0.55 13.95 -2.48
C LEU A 38 0.79 14.69 -2.35
N GLN A 39 1.40 15.07 -3.47
CA GLN A 39 2.67 15.81 -3.46
C GLN A 39 2.54 17.19 -2.81
N GLU A 40 1.47 17.93 -3.11
CA GLU A 40 1.21 19.23 -2.50
C GLU A 40 1.00 19.12 -0.97
N LEU A 41 0.38 18.03 -0.51
CA LEU A 41 0.18 17.76 0.90
C LEU A 41 1.47 17.36 1.62
N GLU A 42 2.37 16.60 0.99
CA GLU A 42 3.72 16.32 1.48
C GLU A 42 4.48 17.63 1.75
N ASP A 43 4.58 18.48 0.72
CA ASP A 43 5.26 19.77 0.82
C ASP A 43 4.65 20.68 1.90
N THR A 44 3.33 20.59 2.07
CA THR A 44 2.60 21.35 3.10
C THR A 44 2.96 20.89 4.50
N MET A 45 3.12 19.59 4.72
CA MET A 45 3.50 19.08 6.03
C MET A 45 4.94 19.42 6.37
N ASP A 46 5.86 19.33 5.41
CA ASP A 46 7.25 19.73 5.64
C ASP A 46 7.35 21.19 6.09
N GLN A 47 6.68 22.10 5.37
CA GLN A 47 6.61 23.52 5.75
C GLN A 47 5.99 23.72 7.14
N PHE A 48 4.99 22.93 7.52
CA PHE A 48 4.35 23.03 8.83
C PHE A 48 5.26 22.55 9.97
N LEU A 49 5.97 21.44 9.75
CA LEU A 49 6.88 20.82 10.72
C LEU A 49 8.15 21.64 10.94
N GLU A 50 8.64 22.30 9.91
CA GLU A 50 9.72 23.29 9.97
C GLU A 50 9.25 24.62 10.60
N GLY A 51 7.94 24.83 10.60
CA GLY A 51 7.28 25.97 11.21
C GLY A 51 7.22 27.22 10.33
N GLU A 52 7.40 27.04 9.02
CA GLU A 52 7.26 28.07 8.00
C GLU A 52 5.80 28.50 7.80
N ILE A 53 4.88 27.54 7.91
CA ILE A 53 3.44 27.80 7.83
C ILE A 53 2.72 27.44 9.13
N ASN A 54 1.56 28.06 9.33
CA ASN A 54 0.71 27.77 10.48
C ASN A 54 -0.35 26.73 10.12
N PHE A 55 -1.06 26.31 11.15
CA PHE A 55 -2.05 25.24 11.04
C PHE A 55 -3.29 25.62 10.21
N ALA A 56 -3.64 26.91 10.13
CA ALA A 56 -4.73 27.37 9.28
C ALA A 56 -4.39 27.21 7.79
N THR A 57 -3.12 27.41 7.40
CA THR A 57 -2.65 27.15 6.04
C THR A 57 -2.71 25.67 5.68
N VAL A 58 -2.33 24.78 6.62
CA VAL A 58 -2.49 23.33 6.43
C VAL A 58 -3.94 22.98 6.16
N LYS A 59 -4.87 23.45 7.01
CA LYS A 59 -6.32 23.25 6.81
C LYS A 59 -6.80 23.73 5.44
N TYR A 60 -6.38 24.91 5.01
CA TYR A 60 -6.79 25.46 3.71
C TYR A 60 -6.37 24.55 2.55
N ARG A 61 -5.12 24.06 2.53
CA ARG A 61 -4.62 23.19 1.47
C ARG A 61 -5.29 21.80 1.50
N LEU A 62 -5.66 21.32 2.68
CA LEU A 62 -6.49 20.10 2.82
C LEU A 62 -7.88 20.28 2.22
N ASP A 63 -8.55 21.40 2.48
CA ASP A 63 -9.85 21.70 1.90
C ASP A 63 -9.75 21.79 0.36
N ASP A 64 -8.69 22.40 -0.18
CA ASP A 64 -8.45 22.54 -1.61
C ASP A 64 -8.22 21.18 -2.30
N ALA A 65 -7.36 20.33 -1.71
CA ALA A 65 -7.11 18.97 -2.19
C ALA A 65 -8.40 18.13 -2.22
N PHE A 66 -9.26 18.25 -1.20
CA PHE A 66 -10.56 17.58 -1.18
C PHE A 66 -11.48 18.08 -2.30
N VAL A 67 -11.56 19.40 -2.52
CA VAL A 67 -12.41 19.97 -3.58
C VAL A 67 -11.91 19.55 -4.96
N ARG A 68 -10.58 19.48 -5.16
CA ARG A 68 -9.96 19.10 -6.44
C ARG A 68 -10.17 17.63 -6.78
N THR A 69 -10.02 16.75 -5.80
CA THR A 69 -9.93 15.30 -6.04
C THR A 69 -11.20 14.53 -5.65
N GLY A 70 -12.06 15.12 -4.80
CA GLY A 70 -13.16 14.40 -4.16
C GLY A 70 -12.74 13.41 -3.07
N TYR A 71 -11.43 13.16 -2.90
CA TYR A 71 -10.88 12.31 -1.86
C TYR A 71 -10.65 13.12 -0.58
N ALA A 72 -11.20 12.61 0.52
CA ALA A 72 -11.16 13.28 1.81
C ALA A 72 -9.79 13.07 2.48
N PHE A 73 -8.88 14.01 2.25
CA PHE A 73 -7.62 14.14 2.96
C PHE A 73 -7.72 15.35 3.90
N PRO A 74 -8.34 15.33 5.10
CA PRO A 74 -9.07 14.30 5.87
C PRO A 74 -10.56 14.09 5.54
N PRO A 75 -11.24 13.11 6.20
CA PRO A 75 -12.70 13.07 6.31
C PRO A 75 -13.29 14.40 6.84
N ARG A 76 -14.49 14.76 6.37
CA ARG A 76 -15.17 16.03 6.72
C ARG A 76 -15.34 16.19 8.24
N GLU A 77 -15.53 15.09 8.95
CA GLU A 77 -15.60 15.06 10.40
C GLU A 77 -14.34 15.62 11.03
N VAL A 78 -13.15 15.33 10.49
CA VAL A 78 -11.88 15.87 10.98
C VAL A 78 -11.74 17.36 10.66
N ILE A 79 -12.29 17.84 9.54
CA ILE A 79 -12.30 19.26 9.17
C ILE A 79 -13.18 20.09 10.11
N ASP A 80 -14.33 19.58 10.52
CA ASP A 80 -15.20 20.24 11.50
C ASP A 80 -14.56 20.32 12.89
N VAL A 81 -13.69 19.36 13.18
CA VAL A 81 -12.98 19.24 14.45
C VAL A 81 -11.78 20.15 14.49
N LEU A 82 -11.01 20.17 13.42
CA LEU A 82 -9.99 21.17 13.13
C LEU A 82 -10.50 22.58 13.41
N ARG A 83 -11.70 22.88 12.90
CA ARG A 83 -12.36 24.16 13.13
C ARG A 83 -12.66 24.39 14.61
N THR A 84 -13.13 23.37 15.31
CA THR A 84 -13.54 23.50 16.71
C THR A 84 -12.34 23.61 17.65
N ILE A 85 -11.25 22.90 17.38
CA ILE A 85 -10.00 22.96 18.14
C ILE A 85 -9.35 24.33 17.99
N VAL A 86 -9.20 24.85 16.76
CA VAL A 86 -8.62 26.18 16.51
C VAL A 86 -9.42 27.29 17.21
N LEU A 87 -10.73 27.09 17.40
CA LEU A 87 -11.61 28.04 18.08
C LEU A 87 -11.64 27.88 19.61
N SER A 88 -11.21 26.72 20.15
CA SER A 88 -11.41 26.37 21.56
C SER A 88 -10.12 26.18 22.35
N VAL A 89 -8.96 26.04 21.68
CA VAL A 89 -7.64 25.82 22.30
C VAL A 89 -6.72 26.96 21.91
N ASP A 90 -5.87 27.40 22.83
CA ASP A 90 -4.81 28.35 22.49
C ASP A 90 -3.87 27.74 21.45
N VAL A 91 -3.71 28.45 20.34
CA VAL A 91 -2.90 28.03 19.20
C VAL A 91 -1.43 27.92 19.60
N ASP A 92 -0.98 28.70 20.59
CA ASP A 92 0.40 28.69 21.08
C ASP A 92 0.74 27.41 21.87
N ASP A 93 -0.25 26.77 22.49
CA ASP A 93 -0.09 25.49 23.20
C ASP A 93 -0.33 24.29 22.26
N LEU A 94 -1.24 24.45 21.30
CA LEU A 94 -1.61 23.41 20.35
C LEU A 94 -0.50 23.17 19.31
N ILE A 95 0.09 24.22 18.74
CA ILE A 95 1.09 24.09 17.65
C ILE A 95 2.31 23.23 18.07
N PRO A 96 2.94 23.43 19.24
CA PRO A 96 4.06 22.59 19.68
C PRO A 96 3.67 21.11 19.84
N ALA A 97 2.48 20.84 20.40
CA ALA A 97 1.95 19.49 20.53
C ALA A 97 1.70 18.87 19.14
N MET A 98 1.05 19.59 18.25
CA MET A 98 0.78 19.14 16.88
C MET A 98 2.05 18.93 16.06
N ARG A 99 3.11 19.73 16.25
CA ARG A 99 4.41 19.49 15.60
C ARG A 99 5.13 18.28 16.17
N LYS A 100 5.02 18.04 17.48
CA LYS A 100 5.55 16.83 18.11
C LYS A 100 4.82 15.58 17.58
N LEU A 101 3.52 15.68 17.40
CA LEU A 101 2.62 14.64 16.89
C LEU A 101 2.65 14.52 15.36
N GLY A 102 3.12 15.54 14.68
CA GLY A 102 3.43 15.55 13.26
C GLY A 102 4.83 14.99 12.94
N ARG A 103 5.59 14.55 13.95
CA ARG A 103 6.84 13.81 13.79
C ARG A 103 6.61 12.37 14.21
N MET A 104 5.73 11.68 13.50
CA MET A 104 5.38 10.31 13.84
C MET A 104 6.51 9.38 13.39
N PRO A 105 6.83 8.36 14.19
CA PRO A 105 7.79 7.34 13.79
C PRO A 105 7.25 6.52 12.61
N GLU A 106 8.16 6.02 11.77
CA GLU A 106 7.84 5.18 10.60
C GLU A 106 7.28 3.81 11.01
N ASP A 107 7.61 3.33 12.22
CA ASP A 107 7.10 2.08 12.76
C ASP A 107 5.68 2.22 13.34
N LEU A 108 4.78 1.30 12.96
CA LEU A 108 3.38 1.29 13.36
C LEU A 108 3.16 1.12 14.87
N SER A 109 4.01 0.34 15.54
CA SER A 109 3.91 0.12 16.99
C SER A 109 4.34 1.38 17.75
N ASP A 110 5.41 2.03 17.29
CA ASP A 110 5.88 3.29 17.86
C ASP A 110 4.86 4.43 17.58
N ALA A 111 4.24 4.43 16.41
CA ALA A 111 3.20 5.40 16.05
C ALA A 111 1.94 5.22 16.91
N LYS A 112 1.56 3.97 17.21
CA LYS A 112 0.50 3.68 18.19
C LYS A 112 0.83 4.25 19.56
N GLY A 113 2.08 4.09 20.03
CA GLY A 113 2.54 4.68 21.28
C GLY A 113 2.43 6.21 21.29
N ALA A 114 2.90 6.86 20.22
CA ALA A 114 2.82 8.31 20.06
C ALA A 114 1.38 8.84 20.01
N LEU A 115 0.46 8.11 19.38
CA LEU A 115 -0.98 8.45 19.37
C LEU A 115 -1.62 8.33 20.76
N LEU A 116 -1.23 7.31 21.55
CA LEU A 116 -1.74 7.14 22.91
C LEU A 116 -1.20 8.23 23.85
N ASP A 117 0.08 8.59 23.74
CA ASP A 117 0.68 9.71 24.49
C ASP A 117 0.00 11.05 24.15
N ALA A 118 -0.36 11.23 22.88
CA ALA A 118 -1.13 12.38 22.41
C ALA A 118 -2.51 12.43 23.06
N GLU A 119 -3.22 11.32 23.02
CA GLU A 119 -4.54 11.18 23.61
C GLU A 119 -4.50 11.48 25.11
N GLU A 120 -3.50 10.96 25.82
CA GLU A 120 -3.31 11.23 27.24
C GLU A 120 -3.10 12.73 27.50
N PHE A 121 -2.25 13.40 26.72
CA PHE A 121 -2.06 14.85 26.83
C PHE A 121 -3.38 15.62 26.64
N ILE A 122 -4.17 15.25 25.64
CA ILE A 122 -5.44 15.90 25.33
C ILE A 122 -6.47 15.64 26.44
N GLN A 123 -6.53 14.41 26.97
CA GLN A 123 -7.37 14.07 28.12
C GLN A 123 -6.98 14.90 29.35
N GLN A 124 -5.68 15.10 29.60
CA GLN A 124 -5.19 15.94 30.69
C GLN A 124 -5.61 17.42 30.53
N GLU A 125 -5.55 17.97 29.32
CA GLU A 125 -6.05 19.32 29.02
C GLU A 125 -7.58 19.41 29.18
N GLY A 126 -8.34 18.43 28.68
CA GLY A 126 -9.78 18.33 28.91
C GLY A 126 -10.16 18.24 30.40
N MET A 127 -9.34 17.59 31.22
CA MET A 127 -9.54 17.55 32.68
C MET A 127 -9.24 18.87 33.39
N LYS A 128 -8.31 19.68 32.86
CA LYS A 128 -8.03 21.05 33.35
C LYS A 128 -9.15 22.04 33.02
N GLY A 129 -10.09 21.64 32.16
CA GLY A 129 -11.24 22.46 31.74
C GLY A 129 -10.91 23.48 30.66
N THR A 130 -9.72 23.39 30.07
CA THR A 130 -9.27 24.21 28.93
C THR A 130 -9.87 23.74 27.61
N MET A 131 -10.35 22.50 27.54
CA MET A 131 -10.97 21.92 26.35
C MET A 131 -12.30 21.23 26.69
N ASP A 132 -13.31 21.36 25.83
CA ASP A 132 -14.58 20.63 25.98
C ASP A 132 -14.37 19.12 25.77
N ARG A 133 -15.00 18.30 26.61
CA ARG A 133 -14.93 16.83 26.54
C ARG A 133 -15.50 16.28 25.23
N SER A 134 -16.38 17.04 24.58
CA SER A 134 -16.92 16.71 23.25
C SER A 134 -15.83 16.70 22.15
N LEU A 135 -14.64 17.26 22.41
CA LEU A 135 -13.54 17.37 21.45
C LEU A 135 -12.49 16.26 21.56
N LEU A 136 -12.63 15.34 22.52
CA LEU A 136 -11.65 14.26 22.74
C LEU A 136 -11.66 13.24 21.60
N GLU A 137 -12.83 12.65 21.31
CA GLU A 137 -13.01 11.65 20.25
C GLU A 137 -12.60 12.18 18.86
N PRO A 138 -12.94 13.42 18.50
CA PRO A 138 -12.61 13.89 17.18
C PRO A 138 -11.13 14.33 17.02
N LEU A 139 -10.43 14.68 18.11
CA LEU A 139 -9.00 14.99 18.08
C LEU A 139 -8.16 13.79 17.64
N THR A 140 -8.57 12.59 18.02
CA THR A 140 -7.99 11.35 17.48
C THR A 140 -8.01 11.33 15.96
N GLY A 141 -9.14 11.70 15.36
CA GLY A 141 -9.28 11.81 13.90
C GLY A 141 -8.29 12.80 13.30
N LEU A 142 -8.04 13.92 13.99
CA LEU A 142 -7.04 14.89 13.58
C LEU A 142 -5.61 14.34 13.63
N LEU A 143 -5.24 13.64 14.70
CA LEU A 143 -3.90 13.08 14.84
C LEU A 143 -3.60 12.04 13.75
N LEU A 144 -4.59 11.21 13.43
CA LEU A 144 -4.51 10.26 12.33
C LEU A 144 -4.27 10.98 11.00
N CYS A 145 -4.93 12.11 10.79
CA CYS A 145 -4.73 12.90 9.59
C CYS A 145 -3.34 13.51 9.50
N LEU A 146 -2.80 14.06 10.59
CA LEU A 146 -1.42 14.54 10.59
C LEU A 146 -0.41 13.44 10.32
N TRP A 147 -0.70 12.23 10.78
CA TRP A 147 0.15 11.07 10.50
C TRP A 147 0.09 10.67 9.03
N HIS A 148 -1.11 10.60 8.46
CA HIS A 148 -1.30 10.36 7.02
C HIS A 148 -0.60 11.40 6.15
N LEU A 149 -0.68 12.67 6.52
CA LEU A 149 -0.12 13.77 5.72
C LEU A 149 1.42 13.81 5.73
N GLN A 150 2.10 13.12 6.65
CA GLN A 150 3.58 13.03 6.64
C GLN A 150 4.11 12.16 5.51
N ALA A 151 3.31 11.18 5.07
CA ALA A 151 3.66 10.28 3.97
C ALA A 151 2.38 9.80 3.27
N PRO A 152 1.62 10.71 2.64
CA PRO A 152 0.30 10.44 2.11
C PRO A 152 0.35 9.47 0.92
N SER A 153 1.50 9.35 0.25
CA SER A 153 1.81 8.33 -0.75
C SER A 153 2.02 6.92 -0.17
N VAL A 154 2.38 6.81 1.10
CA VAL A 154 2.70 5.53 1.77
C VAL A 154 1.49 4.95 2.50
N TRP A 155 0.62 5.81 3.03
CA TRP A 155 -0.47 5.37 3.87
C TRP A 155 -1.80 5.27 3.11
N PRO A 156 -2.57 4.18 3.31
CA PRO A 156 -3.86 4.05 2.66
C PRO A 156 -4.85 5.10 3.14
N VAL A 157 -5.56 5.71 2.19
CA VAL A 157 -6.57 6.73 2.47
C VAL A 157 -7.80 6.07 3.07
N ARG A 158 -8.34 6.66 4.13
CA ARG A 158 -9.58 6.16 4.75
C ARG A 158 -10.78 6.37 3.82
N HIS A 159 -11.23 5.28 3.21
CA HIS A 159 -12.42 5.28 2.37
C HIS A 159 -13.64 4.71 3.13
N PRO A 160 -14.76 5.46 3.29
CA PRO A 160 -15.92 5.00 4.05
C PRO A 160 -16.48 3.66 3.58
N ALA A 161 -16.59 3.45 2.26
CA ALA A 161 -17.11 2.21 1.71
C ALA A 161 -16.18 1.00 1.96
N LEU A 162 -14.85 1.23 2.03
CA LEU A 162 -13.90 0.16 2.39
C LEU A 162 -14.02 -0.17 3.88
N LEU A 163 -14.13 0.84 4.74
CA LEU A 163 -14.32 0.62 6.18
C LEU A 163 -15.60 -0.18 6.45
N ASP A 164 -16.70 0.16 5.78
CA ASP A 164 -17.96 -0.56 5.91
C ASP A 164 -17.87 -2.00 5.37
N LEU A 165 -17.13 -2.21 4.27
CA LEU A 165 -16.82 -3.55 3.77
C LEU A 165 -16.03 -4.37 4.81
N PHE A 166 -14.95 -3.82 5.37
CA PHE A 166 -14.13 -4.53 6.35
C PHE A 166 -14.87 -4.82 7.66
N ARG A 167 -15.75 -3.92 8.11
CA ARG A 167 -16.65 -4.17 9.24
C ARG A 167 -17.64 -5.29 8.94
N ARG A 168 -18.25 -5.33 7.75
CA ARG A 168 -19.12 -6.44 7.31
C ARG A 168 -18.37 -7.77 7.29
N CYS A 169 -17.10 -7.76 6.90
CA CYS A 169 -16.21 -8.92 6.93
C CYS A 169 -15.62 -9.22 8.32
N SER A 170 -15.97 -8.45 9.35
CA SER A 170 -15.44 -8.56 10.73
C SER A 170 -13.91 -8.45 10.82
N LEU A 171 -13.28 -7.71 9.89
CA LEU A 171 -11.83 -7.46 9.87
C LEU A 171 -11.46 -6.24 10.72
N VAL A 172 -12.35 -5.25 10.80
CA VAL A 172 -12.21 -4.08 11.67
C VAL A 172 -13.31 -4.11 12.72
N GLY A 173 -12.93 -3.89 13.98
CA GLY A 173 -13.84 -3.90 15.11
C GLY A 173 -14.78 -2.69 15.19
N ASN A 174 -15.64 -2.71 16.20
CA ASN A 174 -16.42 -1.56 16.67
C ASN A 174 -15.81 -1.00 17.97
N ARG A 175 -14.47 -0.97 18.07
CA ARG A 175 -13.73 -0.50 19.25
C ARG A 175 -13.64 1.03 19.28
N ASP A 176 -12.82 1.58 20.16
CA ASP A 176 -12.52 3.01 20.18
C ASP A 176 -11.98 3.50 18.81
N PRO A 177 -12.21 4.76 18.43
CA PRO A 177 -11.89 5.25 17.08
C PRO A 177 -10.40 5.19 16.71
N VAL A 178 -9.49 5.33 17.68
CA VAL A 178 -8.03 5.20 17.47
C VAL A 178 -7.71 3.77 17.01
N ASP A 179 -8.17 2.79 17.79
CA ASP A 179 -7.93 1.36 17.53
C ASP A 179 -8.55 0.94 16.20
N ASN A 180 -9.79 1.39 15.90
CA ASN A 180 -10.43 1.09 14.62
C ASN A 180 -9.65 1.65 13.42
N THR A 181 -8.91 2.74 13.60
CA THR A 181 -8.16 3.34 12.49
C THR A 181 -6.87 2.58 12.24
N VAL A 182 -6.11 2.27 13.29
CA VAL A 182 -4.92 1.41 13.14
C VAL A 182 -5.31 0.05 12.57
N ASP A 183 -6.38 -0.54 13.08
CA ASP A 183 -6.94 -1.79 12.56
C ASP A 183 -7.34 -1.65 11.08
N TYR A 184 -7.98 -0.54 10.70
CA TYR A 184 -8.32 -0.27 9.29
C TYR A 184 -7.09 -0.21 8.39
N LEU A 185 -6.04 0.53 8.79
CA LEU A 185 -4.83 0.67 7.98
C LEU A 185 -4.10 -0.67 7.83
N LEU A 186 -3.98 -1.43 8.91
CA LEU A 186 -3.41 -2.77 8.88
C LEU A 186 -4.18 -3.69 7.94
N VAL A 187 -5.52 -3.64 7.99
CA VAL A 187 -6.36 -4.44 7.10
C VAL A 187 -6.21 -3.98 5.64
N VAL A 188 -6.12 -2.68 5.34
CA VAL A 188 -5.89 -2.22 3.97
C VAL A 188 -4.55 -2.75 3.44
N LEU A 189 -3.47 -2.62 4.21
CA LEU A 189 -2.14 -3.08 3.80
C LEU A 189 -2.12 -4.60 3.58
N SER A 190 -2.67 -5.35 4.53
CA SER A 190 -2.76 -6.82 4.44
C SER A 190 -3.60 -7.27 3.24
N ILE A 191 -4.75 -6.62 3.00
CA ILE A 191 -5.60 -6.92 1.84
C ILE A 191 -4.93 -6.50 0.53
N SER A 192 -4.24 -5.37 0.49
CA SER A 192 -3.50 -4.90 -0.69
C SER A 192 -2.42 -5.91 -1.07
N GLU A 193 -1.62 -6.37 -0.10
CA GLU A 193 -0.61 -7.41 -0.30
C GLU A 193 -1.24 -8.74 -0.74
N ALA A 194 -2.26 -9.23 -0.01
CA ALA A 194 -2.90 -10.50 -0.31
C ALA A 194 -3.66 -10.51 -1.63
N SER A 195 -4.11 -9.34 -2.11
CA SER A 195 -4.83 -9.22 -3.37
C SER A 195 -3.97 -8.77 -4.56
N GLY A 196 -2.75 -8.29 -4.32
CA GLY A 196 -1.94 -7.63 -5.35
C GLY A 196 -2.52 -6.32 -5.88
N ALA A 197 -3.63 -5.84 -5.31
CA ALA A 197 -4.22 -4.56 -5.68
C ALA A 197 -3.57 -3.43 -4.89
N LEU A 198 -3.19 -2.34 -5.55
CA LEU A 198 -2.76 -1.13 -4.85
C LEU A 198 -3.88 -0.63 -3.93
N SER A 199 -3.51 -0.08 -2.77
CA SER A 199 -4.47 0.44 -1.80
C SER A 199 -5.39 1.52 -2.37
N SER A 200 -4.88 2.32 -3.33
CA SER A 200 -5.63 3.32 -4.10
C SER A 200 -6.71 2.73 -5.01
N ILE A 201 -6.51 1.51 -5.51
CA ILE A 201 -7.45 0.82 -6.43
C ILE A 201 -8.56 0.11 -5.65
N LEU A 202 -8.31 -0.34 -4.42
CA LEU A 202 -9.28 -1.10 -3.61
C LEU A 202 -10.69 -0.48 -3.54
N PRO A 203 -10.87 0.85 -3.36
CA PRO A 203 -12.21 1.46 -3.40
C PRO A 203 -12.94 1.26 -4.73
N ARG A 204 -12.21 1.31 -5.86
CA ARG A 204 -12.75 1.15 -7.22
C ARG A 204 -13.22 -0.27 -7.50
N LEU A 205 -12.70 -1.25 -6.77
CA LEU A 205 -13.09 -2.65 -6.91
C LEU A 205 -14.39 -2.99 -6.17
N ILE A 206 -14.83 -2.15 -5.22
CA ILE A 206 -16.01 -2.44 -4.38
C ILE A 206 -17.27 -2.73 -5.22
N PRO A 207 -17.63 -1.94 -6.25
CA PRO A 207 -18.83 -2.20 -7.05
C PRO A 207 -18.79 -3.58 -7.74
N LEU A 208 -17.61 -4.01 -8.20
CA LEU A 208 -17.40 -5.31 -8.85
C LEU A 208 -17.58 -6.49 -7.88
N LEU A 209 -17.43 -6.26 -6.57
CA LEU A 209 -17.64 -7.31 -5.57
C LEU A 209 -19.09 -7.76 -5.49
N GLU A 210 -20.06 -7.01 -6.01
CA GLU A 210 -21.47 -7.43 -6.05
C GLU A 210 -21.81 -8.24 -7.30
N GLU A 211 -20.91 -8.27 -8.30
CA GLU A 211 -21.09 -8.96 -9.57
C GLU A 211 -20.66 -10.45 -9.51
N GLU A 212 -21.04 -11.21 -10.53
CA GLU A 212 -20.56 -12.57 -10.72
C GLU A 212 -19.15 -12.54 -11.34
N LEU A 213 -18.14 -12.73 -10.49
CA LEU A 213 -16.74 -12.71 -10.91
C LEU A 213 -16.34 -14.03 -11.60
N PRO A 214 -15.44 -14.00 -12.61
CA PRO A 214 -14.89 -15.21 -13.23
C PRO A 214 -14.10 -16.05 -12.22
N PRO A 215 -14.04 -17.38 -12.35
CA PRO A 215 -13.29 -18.25 -11.44
C PRO A 215 -11.79 -17.95 -11.48
N ALA A 216 -11.09 -18.12 -10.35
CA ALA A 216 -9.67 -17.79 -10.22
C ALA A 216 -8.76 -18.49 -11.25
N GLU A 217 -9.05 -19.75 -11.59
CA GLU A 217 -8.30 -20.50 -12.63
C GLU A 217 -8.42 -19.84 -14.01
N GLN A 218 -9.61 -19.32 -14.34
CA GLN A 218 -9.82 -18.58 -15.58
C GLN A 218 -9.04 -17.26 -15.55
N CYS A 219 -9.17 -16.48 -14.47
CA CYS A 219 -8.43 -15.22 -14.30
C CYS A 219 -6.92 -15.44 -14.47
N LEU A 220 -6.35 -16.44 -13.80
CA LEU A 220 -4.94 -16.79 -13.90
C LEU A 220 -4.56 -17.10 -15.36
N SER A 221 -5.30 -17.98 -16.03
CA SER A 221 -4.99 -18.36 -17.41
C SER A 221 -5.01 -17.17 -18.38
N GLU A 222 -5.98 -16.26 -18.21
CA GLU A 222 -6.13 -15.07 -19.04
C GLU A 222 -5.08 -14.00 -18.70
N CYS A 223 -4.67 -13.86 -17.42
CA CYS A 223 -3.53 -13.01 -17.04
C CYS A 223 -2.24 -13.47 -17.73
N LEU A 224 -1.93 -14.77 -17.68
CA LEU A 224 -0.74 -15.32 -18.34
C LEU A 224 -0.78 -15.08 -19.86
N GLU A 225 -1.94 -15.20 -20.50
CA GLU A 225 -2.09 -14.94 -21.94
C GLU A 225 -1.89 -13.46 -22.30
N ARG A 226 -2.51 -12.56 -21.55
CA ARG A 226 -2.35 -11.11 -21.75
C ARG A 226 -0.91 -10.68 -21.52
N ALA A 227 -0.27 -11.18 -20.48
CA ALA A 227 1.13 -10.90 -20.18
C ALA A 227 2.07 -11.36 -21.31
N ARG A 228 1.88 -12.59 -21.84
CA ARG A 228 2.63 -13.07 -23.02
C ARG A 228 2.43 -12.16 -24.23
N THR A 229 1.19 -11.74 -24.47
CA THR A 229 0.84 -10.90 -25.62
C THR A 229 1.50 -9.53 -25.53
N ALA A 230 1.40 -8.88 -24.37
CA ALA A 230 2.07 -7.60 -24.09
C ALA A 230 3.60 -7.73 -24.20
N MET A 231 4.17 -8.81 -23.67
CA MET A 231 5.61 -9.10 -23.75
C MET A 231 6.08 -9.27 -25.20
N TRP A 232 5.29 -9.91 -26.07
CA TRP A 232 5.59 -10.01 -27.51
C TRP A 232 5.44 -8.70 -28.26
N ALA A 233 4.56 -7.81 -27.78
CA ALA A 233 4.41 -6.45 -28.29
C ALA A 233 5.49 -5.48 -27.76
N GLU A 234 6.39 -5.93 -26.87
CA GLU A 234 7.37 -5.10 -26.16
C GLU A 234 6.73 -4.03 -25.25
N GLU A 235 5.47 -4.23 -24.87
CA GLU A 235 4.74 -3.41 -23.90
C GLU A 235 5.10 -3.88 -22.48
N TRP A 236 6.33 -3.61 -22.07
CA TRP A 236 6.92 -4.21 -20.87
C TRP A 236 6.17 -3.87 -19.57
N ASP A 237 5.66 -2.64 -19.45
CA ASP A 237 4.90 -2.20 -18.28
C ASP A 237 3.60 -3.00 -18.12
N VAL A 238 2.83 -3.09 -19.20
CA VAL A 238 1.60 -3.88 -19.26
C VAL A 238 1.90 -5.37 -18.97
N ALA A 239 2.98 -5.90 -19.53
CA ALA A 239 3.39 -7.28 -19.29
C ALA A 239 3.72 -7.54 -17.80
N ILE A 240 4.44 -6.61 -17.15
CA ILE A 240 4.78 -6.71 -15.72
C ILE A 240 3.51 -6.75 -14.88
N GLU A 241 2.58 -5.82 -15.10
CA GLU A 241 1.32 -5.77 -14.35
C GLU A 241 0.51 -7.07 -14.46
N TRP A 242 0.42 -7.65 -15.66
CA TRP A 242 -0.29 -8.91 -15.84
C TRP A 242 0.43 -10.11 -15.21
N TRP A 243 1.77 -10.11 -15.18
CA TRP A 243 2.52 -11.14 -14.47
C TRP A 243 2.38 -11.01 -12.95
N ASP A 244 2.43 -9.79 -12.41
CA ASP A 244 2.21 -9.53 -10.98
C ASP A 244 0.82 -9.99 -10.55
N LEU A 245 -0.21 -9.68 -11.36
CA LEU A 245 -1.57 -10.16 -11.10
C LEU A 245 -1.67 -11.69 -11.20
N ALA A 246 -0.98 -12.33 -12.16
CA ALA A 246 -0.93 -13.79 -12.23
C ALA A 246 -0.30 -14.41 -10.96
N LEU A 247 0.77 -13.81 -10.44
CA LEU A 247 1.41 -14.25 -9.21
C LEU A 247 0.56 -14.00 -7.97
N SER A 248 -0.31 -12.98 -7.98
CA SER A 248 -1.26 -12.80 -6.89
C SER A 248 -2.26 -13.96 -6.81
N PHE A 249 -2.64 -14.57 -7.94
CA PHE A 249 -3.45 -15.82 -7.95
C PHE A 249 -2.63 -17.06 -7.61
N ALA A 250 -1.40 -17.15 -8.10
CA ALA A 250 -0.52 -18.29 -7.94
C ALA A 250 0.94 -17.84 -7.67
N PRO A 251 1.34 -17.65 -6.40
CA PRO A 251 2.64 -17.04 -6.03
C PRO A 251 3.89 -17.78 -6.49
N HIS A 252 3.74 -19.02 -6.94
CA HIS A 252 4.81 -19.84 -7.49
C HIS A 252 4.49 -20.31 -8.92
N GLU A 253 3.68 -19.54 -9.65
CA GLU A 253 3.46 -19.79 -11.06
C GLU A 253 4.75 -19.51 -11.84
N ARG A 254 5.40 -20.60 -12.24
CA ARG A 254 6.75 -20.54 -12.81
C ARG A 254 6.79 -19.72 -14.09
N GLU A 255 5.75 -19.82 -14.91
CA GLU A 255 5.68 -19.04 -16.14
C GLU A 255 5.66 -17.53 -15.84
N ALA A 256 4.88 -17.11 -14.84
CA ALA A 256 4.79 -15.70 -14.47
C ALA A 256 6.10 -15.18 -13.87
N MET A 257 6.77 -15.95 -12.99
CA MET A 257 8.07 -15.57 -12.44
C MET A 257 9.15 -15.44 -13.54
N GLU A 258 9.22 -16.40 -14.48
CA GLU A 258 10.14 -16.30 -15.63
C GLU A 258 9.78 -15.12 -16.56
N GLY A 259 8.48 -14.85 -16.70
CA GLY A 259 7.91 -13.73 -17.43
C GLY A 259 8.33 -12.38 -16.86
N LEU A 260 8.20 -12.17 -15.54
CA LEU A 260 8.65 -10.93 -14.86
C LEU A 260 10.13 -10.66 -15.07
N ILE A 261 10.99 -11.68 -14.87
CA ILE A 261 12.44 -11.54 -15.10
C ILE A 261 12.69 -11.07 -16.54
N SER A 262 11.98 -11.65 -17.51
CA SER A 262 12.12 -11.31 -18.93
C SER A 262 11.63 -9.90 -19.24
N SER A 263 10.47 -9.50 -18.71
CA SER A 263 9.91 -8.16 -18.91
C SER A 263 10.78 -7.08 -18.26
N TYR A 264 11.29 -7.29 -17.05
CA TYR A 264 12.25 -6.37 -16.43
C TYR A 264 13.54 -6.24 -17.22
N LEU A 265 14.07 -7.33 -17.79
CA LEU A 265 15.21 -7.26 -18.70
C LEU A 265 14.89 -6.50 -19.98
N GLY A 266 13.70 -6.70 -20.57
CA GLY A 266 13.22 -5.96 -21.74
C GLY A 266 13.15 -4.45 -21.48
N LYS A 267 12.67 -4.05 -20.30
CA LYS A 267 12.62 -2.66 -19.84
C LYS A 267 13.99 -2.10 -19.42
N GLY A 268 15.03 -2.94 -19.29
CA GLY A 268 16.35 -2.53 -18.80
C GLY A 268 16.45 -2.38 -17.27
N LEU A 269 15.46 -2.85 -16.51
CA LEU A 269 15.43 -2.85 -15.04
C LEU A 269 16.17 -4.06 -14.48
N HIS A 270 17.47 -4.11 -14.70
CA HIS A 270 18.24 -5.34 -14.45
C HIS A 270 18.38 -5.75 -12.98
N MET A 271 18.33 -4.80 -12.04
CA MET A 271 18.37 -5.15 -10.61
C MET A 271 17.06 -5.77 -10.15
N MET A 272 15.92 -5.31 -10.69
CA MET A 272 14.62 -5.95 -10.46
C MET A 272 14.62 -7.37 -11.02
N ALA A 273 15.14 -7.57 -12.25
CA ALA A 273 15.28 -8.90 -12.83
C ALA A 273 16.18 -9.85 -12.02
N VAL A 274 17.21 -9.32 -11.33
CA VAL A 274 18.06 -10.11 -10.41
C VAL A 274 17.25 -10.53 -9.19
N ALA A 275 16.53 -9.61 -8.55
CA ALA A 275 15.70 -9.90 -7.38
C ALA A 275 14.65 -10.99 -7.70
N GLU A 276 13.96 -10.87 -8.84
CA GLU A 276 12.98 -11.89 -9.26
C GLU A 276 13.63 -13.24 -9.59
N ALA A 277 14.86 -13.25 -10.13
CA ALA A 277 15.58 -14.49 -10.38
C ALA A 277 16.08 -15.15 -9.09
N GLU A 278 16.40 -14.38 -8.06
CA GLU A 278 16.67 -14.87 -6.71
C GLU A 278 15.41 -15.52 -6.13
N ALA A 279 14.26 -14.84 -6.19
CA ALA A 279 12.98 -15.37 -5.75
C ALA A 279 12.61 -16.68 -6.49
N LEU A 280 12.86 -16.75 -7.80
CA LEU A 280 12.65 -17.98 -8.59
C LEU A 280 13.52 -19.14 -8.10
N VAL A 281 14.79 -18.88 -7.77
CA VAL A 281 15.69 -19.90 -7.20
C VAL A 281 15.23 -20.33 -5.80
N GLU A 282 14.76 -19.40 -4.98
CA GLU A 282 14.23 -19.71 -3.64
C GLU A 282 12.96 -20.57 -3.71
N ALA A 283 12.05 -20.25 -4.62
CA ALA A 283 10.84 -21.04 -4.86
C ALA A 283 11.16 -22.43 -5.45
N PHE A 284 12.19 -22.52 -6.31
CA PHE A 284 12.59 -23.75 -6.99
C PHE A 284 14.07 -24.10 -6.77
N PRO A 285 14.49 -24.45 -5.53
CA PRO A 285 15.90 -24.55 -5.16
C PRO A 285 16.65 -25.76 -5.74
N ARG A 286 15.95 -26.61 -6.51
CA ARG A 286 16.55 -27.74 -7.24
C ARG A 286 16.51 -27.55 -8.75
N ASP A 287 15.92 -26.45 -9.22
CA ASP A 287 15.78 -26.20 -10.63
C ASP A 287 17.06 -25.61 -11.22
N GLN A 288 17.78 -26.47 -11.94
CA GLN A 288 19.01 -26.09 -12.59
C GLN A 288 18.84 -24.95 -13.62
N LYS A 289 17.64 -24.78 -14.19
CA LYS A 289 17.38 -23.70 -15.15
C LYS A 289 17.34 -22.34 -14.43
N ALA A 290 16.59 -22.22 -13.34
CA ALA A 290 16.56 -21.02 -12.49
C ALA A 290 17.97 -20.62 -12.03
N HIS A 291 18.75 -21.56 -11.49
CA HIS A 291 20.13 -21.28 -11.08
C HIS A 291 21.02 -20.77 -12.23
N ARG A 292 20.90 -21.36 -13.44
CA ARG A 292 21.65 -20.90 -14.61
C ARG A 292 21.25 -19.49 -15.04
N GLN A 293 19.95 -19.18 -14.96
CA GLN A 293 19.42 -17.86 -15.28
C GLN A 293 19.96 -16.80 -14.31
N LEU A 294 19.90 -17.06 -13.00
CA LEU A 294 20.46 -16.16 -11.99
C LEU A 294 21.98 -15.95 -12.15
N LEU A 295 22.74 -17.03 -12.39
CA LEU A 295 24.17 -16.94 -12.67
C LEU A 295 24.50 -16.09 -13.91
N ALA A 296 23.68 -16.17 -14.96
CA ALA A 296 23.86 -15.34 -16.15
C ALA A 296 23.66 -13.86 -15.84
N LEU A 297 22.67 -13.53 -15.00
CA LEU A 297 22.37 -12.17 -14.56
C LEU A 297 23.50 -11.58 -13.72
N TYR A 298 23.95 -12.29 -12.67
CA TYR A 298 25.07 -11.83 -11.84
C TYR A 298 26.34 -11.62 -12.66
N LYS A 299 26.66 -12.55 -13.58
CA LYS A 299 27.81 -12.41 -14.47
C LYS A 299 27.67 -11.18 -15.38
N GLY A 300 26.49 -10.97 -15.95
CA GLY A 300 26.20 -9.80 -16.79
C GLY A 300 26.37 -8.47 -16.05
N ARG A 301 26.02 -8.43 -14.77
CA ARG A 301 26.11 -7.24 -13.90
C ARG A 301 27.44 -7.11 -13.15
N ARG A 302 28.38 -8.05 -13.34
CA ARG A 302 29.65 -8.12 -12.61
C ARG A 302 29.47 -8.19 -11.08
N MET A 303 28.40 -8.81 -10.62
CA MET A 303 28.16 -9.11 -9.21
C MET A 303 28.98 -10.33 -8.79
N VAL A 304 30.29 -10.12 -8.60
CA VAL A 304 31.27 -11.21 -8.45
C VAL A 304 31.04 -12.03 -7.19
N GLU A 305 30.68 -11.37 -6.08
CA GLU A 305 30.45 -12.05 -4.81
C GLU A 305 29.23 -12.97 -4.89
N ASP A 306 28.09 -12.43 -5.30
CA ASP A 306 26.83 -13.17 -5.43
C ASP A 306 26.96 -14.31 -6.45
N TYR A 307 27.63 -14.06 -7.59
CA TYR A 307 27.95 -15.09 -8.58
C TYR A 307 28.73 -16.25 -7.95
N ASN A 308 29.76 -15.96 -7.15
CA ASN A 308 30.57 -17.00 -6.54
C ASN A 308 29.78 -17.81 -5.51
N GLN A 309 28.95 -17.16 -4.70
CA GLN A 309 28.06 -17.85 -3.76
C GLN A 309 27.08 -18.77 -4.49
N GLU A 310 26.47 -18.27 -5.56
CA GLU A 310 25.49 -19.03 -6.34
C GLU A 310 26.13 -20.19 -7.11
N VAL A 311 27.37 -20.05 -7.60
CA VAL A 311 28.14 -21.17 -8.17
C VAL A 311 28.33 -22.30 -7.14
N LEU A 312 28.55 -21.97 -5.86
CA LEU A 312 28.67 -22.98 -4.82
C LEU A 312 27.34 -23.72 -4.60
N ARG A 313 26.22 -22.99 -4.55
CA ARG A 313 24.86 -23.56 -4.45
C ARG A 313 24.56 -24.47 -5.65
N TYR A 314 24.79 -23.98 -6.87
CA TYR A 314 24.58 -24.74 -8.10
C TYR A 314 25.46 -26.01 -8.18
N ARG A 315 26.74 -25.92 -7.78
CA ARG A 315 27.63 -27.09 -7.73
C ARG A 315 27.17 -28.13 -6.72
N ALA A 316 26.62 -27.71 -5.58
CA ALA A 316 26.09 -28.64 -4.58
C ALA A 316 24.93 -29.47 -5.15
N LEU A 317 24.06 -28.85 -5.95
CA LEU A 317 22.94 -29.54 -6.64
C LEU A 317 23.40 -30.57 -7.68
N MET A 318 24.52 -30.30 -8.35
CA MET A 318 25.09 -31.19 -9.37
C MET A 318 25.85 -32.38 -8.80
N ARG A 319 26.09 -32.43 -7.48
CA ARG A 319 26.73 -33.59 -6.85
C ARG A 319 25.74 -34.75 -6.79
N PRO A 320 26.08 -35.96 -7.28
CA PRO A 320 25.23 -37.12 -7.12
C PRO A 320 25.05 -37.41 -5.62
N THR A 321 23.81 -37.66 -5.18
CA THR A 321 23.53 -38.13 -3.82
C THR A 321 24.32 -39.41 -3.56
N PRO A 322 25.06 -39.53 -2.44
CA PRO A 322 25.73 -40.77 -2.12
C PRO A 322 24.67 -41.85 -1.94
N ASN A 323 24.73 -42.90 -2.76
CA ASN A 323 23.84 -44.06 -2.71
C ASN A 323 23.58 -44.46 -1.26
N ALA A 324 22.33 -44.35 -0.80
CA ALA A 324 21.88 -45.03 0.39
C ALA A 324 22.03 -46.54 0.15
N LYS A 325 22.96 -47.15 0.88
CA LYS A 325 23.14 -48.61 0.92
C LYS A 325 22.05 -49.27 1.73
#